data_AF-A0A8T4X3G2-F1
#
_entry.id   AF-A0A8T4X3G2-F1
#
_cell.length_a   1.000
_cell.length_b   1.000
_cell.length_c   1.000
_cell.angle_alpha   90.00
_cell.angle_beta   90.00
_cell.angle_gamma   90.00
#
_symmetry.space_group_name_H-M   'P 1'
#
loop_
_entity.id
_entity.type
_entity.pdbx_description
1 polymer ?
#
loop_
_entity_poly.entity_id
_entity_poly.type
_entity_poly.pdbx_seq_one_letter_code
_entity_poly.pdbx_strand_id
1 'polypeptide(L)' 'MYESKKRKSFSHFSNNERNEIYLLRKKGYSYEDVGKALSRATSAIWNEVQVNKVRGVYDPKKAQHKAYVSRHDAKYQGK' A
#
# COMPACT_ATOMS: atom_id res chain seq x y z
N MET A 1 -0.24 35.91 -9.13
CA MET A 1 0.84 34.99 -8.71
C MET A 1 0.25 33.60 -8.58
N TYR A 2 0.71 32.62 -9.35
CA TYR A 2 0.25 31.23 -9.20
C TYR A 2 1.14 30.51 -8.22
N GLU A 3 0.56 30.09 -7.10
CA GLU A 3 1.21 29.25 -6.10
C GLU A 3 1.46 27.85 -6.71
N SER A 4 2.73 27.45 -6.83
CA SER A 4 3.07 26.17 -7.46
C SER A 4 2.61 25.01 -6.57
N LYS A 5 1.63 24.21 -7.02
CA LYS A 5 1.23 22.97 -6.35
C LYS A 5 2.43 22.01 -6.29
N LYS A 6 2.98 21.81 -5.09
CA LYS A 6 4.03 20.82 -4.83
C LYS A 6 3.49 19.42 -5.14
N ARG A 7 4.08 18.74 -6.12
CA ARG A 7 3.68 17.36 -6.48
C ARG A 7 4.06 16.43 -5.33
N LYS A 8 3.10 15.64 -4.81
CA LYS A 8 3.41 14.55 -3.87
C LYS A 8 4.32 13.55 -4.57
N SER A 9 5.50 13.33 -4.01
CA SER A 9 6.40 12.28 -4.48
C SER A 9 5.78 10.91 -4.20
N PHE A 10 6.08 9.95 -5.07
CA PHE A 10 5.70 8.57 -4.85
C PHE A 10 6.38 8.05 -3.58
N SER A 11 5.59 7.47 -2.68
CA SER A 11 6.06 6.85 -1.45
C SER A 11 5.45 5.46 -1.31
N HIS A 12 6.27 4.48 -0.97
CA HIS A 12 5.80 3.14 -0.64
C HIS A 12 4.93 3.17 0.63
N PHE A 13 4.06 2.18 0.77
CA PHE A 13 3.37 1.97 2.05
C PHE A 13 4.38 1.64 3.13
N SER A 14 4.23 2.26 4.29
CA SER A 14 4.96 1.97 5.52
C SER A 14 4.36 0.75 6.24
N ASN A 15 5.08 0.22 7.23
CA ASN A 15 4.56 -0.85 8.09
C ASN A 15 3.30 -0.42 8.84
N ASN A 16 3.26 0.83 9.32
CA ASN A 16 2.12 1.36 10.06
C ASN A 16 0.89 1.46 9.15
N GLU A 17 1.03 2.01 7.94
CA GLU A 17 -0.06 2.06 6.97
C GLU A 17 -0.59 0.66 6.64
N ARG A 18 0.28 -0.35 6.48
CA ARG A 18 -0.16 -1.75 6.25
C ARG A 18 -0.95 -2.32 7.42
N ASN A 19 -0.52 -2.06 8.66
CA ASN A 19 -1.25 -2.48 9.86
C ASN A 19 -2.62 -1.80 9.93
N GLU A 20 -2.68 -0.51 9.59
CA GLU A 20 -3.90 0.29 9.63
C GLU A 20 -4.90 -0.14 8.55
N ILE A 21 -4.42 -0.44 7.33
CA ILE A 21 -5.23 -1.08 6.28
C ILE A 21 -5.86 -2.38 6.80
N TYR A 22 -5.08 -3.24 7.44
CA TYR A 22 -5.58 -4.51 7.97
C TYR A 22 -6.64 -4.31 9.06
N LEU A 23 -6.38 -3.42 10.02
CA LEU A 23 -7.32 -3.12 11.10
C LEU A 23 -8.64 -2.53 10.56
N LEU A 24 -8.56 -1.56 9.65
CA LEU A 24 -9.76 -0.92 9.08
C LEU A 24 -10.55 -1.90 8.20
N ARG A 25 -9.88 -2.71 7.39
CA ARG A 25 -10.55 -3.75 6.60
C ARG A 25 -11.20 -4.81 7.49
N LYS A 26 -10.56 -5.18 8.60
CA LYS A 26 -11.12 -6.10 9.60
C LYS A 26 -12.35 -5.52 10.31
N LYS A 27 -12.39 -4.20 10.50
CA LYS A 27 -13.57 -3.47 11.02
C LYS A 27 -14.71 -3.31 10.00
N GLY A 28 -14.50 -3.70 8.73
CA GLY A 28 -15.52 -3.66 7.69
C GLY A 28 -15.54 -2.38 6.84
N TYR A 29 -14.58 -1.46 7.03
CA TYR A 29 -14.50 -0.24 6.21
C TYR A 29 -14.18 -0.55 4.74
N SER A 30 -14.77 0.21 3.82
CA SER A 30 -14.51 0.07 2.38
C SER A 30 -13.07 0.50 2.03
N TYR A 31 -12.57 0.11 0.85
CA TYR A 31 -11.26 0.58 0.39
C TYR A 31 -11.22 2.10 0.19
N GLU A 32 -12.36 2.73 -0.12
CA GLU A 32 -12.46 4.18 -0.23
C GLU A 32 -12.29 4.86 1.13
N ASP A 33 -12.95 4.35 2.16
CA ASP A 33 -12.85 4.90 3.52
C ASP A 33 -11.44 4.74 4.08
N VAL A 34 -10.80 3.59 3.81
CA VAL A 34 -9.39 3.37 4.15
C VAL A 34 -8.47 4.34 3.41
N GLY A 35 -8.72 4.57 2.12
CA GLY A 35 -7.98 5.55 1.33
C GLY A 35 -8.12 6.97 1.89
N LYS A 36 -9.34 7.38 2.25
CA LYS A 36 -9.62 8.66 2.89
C LYS A 36 -8.87 8.80 4.22
N ALA A 37 -8.91 7.78 5.08
CA ALA A 37 -8.22 7.78 6.38
C ALA A 37 -6.70 7.92 6.24
N LEU A 38 -6.10 7.22 5.26
CA LEU A 38 -4.65 7.23 5.03
C LEU A 38 -4.19 8.33 4.07
N SER A 39 -5.10 9.17 3.56
CA SER A 39 -4.81 10.15 2.50
C SER A 39 -4.15 9.51 1.26
N ARG A 40 -4.56 8.29 0.92
CA ARG A 40 -4.09 7.49 -0.22
C ARG A 40 -5.24 7.30 -1.22
N ALA A 41 -4.90 7.19 -2.49
CA ALA A 41 -5.90 6.84 -3.51
C ALA A 41 -6.47 5.42 -3.26
N THR A 42 -7.76 5.23 -3.46
CA THR A 42 -8.43 3.93 -3.31
C THR A 42 -7.76 2.84 -4.15
N SER A 43 -7.35 3.18 -5.38
CA SER A 43 -6.63 2.26 -6.28
C SER A 43 -5.27 1.83 -5.70
N ALA A 44 -4.59 2.71 -4.96
CA ALA A 44 -3.32 2.37 -4.30
C ALA A 44 -3.53 1.36 -3.18
N ILE A 45 -4.59 1.53 -2.37
CA ILE A 45 -4.96 0.56 -1.32
C ILE A 45 -5.34 -0.79 -1.94
N TRP A 46 -6.16 -0.78 -2.98
CA TRP A 46 -6.56 -2.00 -3.68
C TRP A 46 -5.36 -2.75 -4.25
N ASN A 47 -4.45 -2.04 -4.93
CA ASN A 47 -3.22 -2.62 -5.48
C ASN A 47 -2.33 -3.20 -4.38
N GLU A 48 -2.10 -2.47 -3.29
CA GLU A 48 -1.32 -2.94 -2.14
C GLU A 48 -1.90 -4.25 -1.60
N VAL A 49 -3.22 -4.33 -1.42
CA VAL A 49 -3.89 -5.53 -0.89
C VAL A 49 -3.85 -6.69 -1.88
N GLN A 50 -4.14 -6.46 -3.16
CA GLN A 50 -4.18 -7.52 -4.18
C GLN A 50 -2.81 -8.08 -4.51
N VAL A 51 -1.79 -7.22 -4.60
CA VAL A 51 -0.42 -7.65 -4.93
C VAL A 51 0.22 -8.33 -3.72
N ASN A 52 0.03 -7.79 -2.51
CA ASN A 52 0.77 -8.26 -1.34
C ASN A 52 0.03 -9.28 -0.45
N LYS A 53 -1.19 -9.71 -0.82
CA LYS A 53 -1.85 -10.85 -0.16
C LYS A 53 -1.08 -12.16 -0.42
N VAL A 54 -1.18 -13.08 0.55
CA VAL A 54 -0.58 -14.42 0.52
C VAL A 54 -1.67 -15.45 0.77
N ARG A 55 -1.81 -16.42 -0.14
CA ARG A 55 -2.87 -17.45 -0.08
C ARG A 55 -4.28 -16.85 0.08
N GLY A 56 -4.55 -15.75 -0.63
CA GLY A 56 -5.83 -15.04 -0.60
C GLY A 56 -6.05 -14.12 0.61
N VAL A 57 -5.16 -14.15 1.62
CA VAL A 57 -5.31 -13.37 2.85
C VAL A 57 -4.29 -12.23 2.88
N TYR A 58 -4.76 -11.04 3.27
CA TYR A 58 -3.89 -9.90 3.52
C TYR A 58 -3.40 -9.91 4.96
N ASP A 59 -2.09 -10.11 5.15
CA ASP A 59 -1.40 -10.06 6.44
C ASP A 59 -0.31 -8.99 6.34
N PRO A 60 -0.32 -7.94 7.19
CA PRO A 60 0.66 -6.85 7.14
C PRO A 60 2.12 -7.30 7.18
N LYS A 61 2.45 -8.32 7.99
CA LYS A 61 3.83 -8.81 8.13
C LYS A 61 4.31 -9.48 6.85
N LYS A 62 3.44 -10.32 6.27
CA LYS A 62 3.74 -10.99 5.00
C LYS A 62 3.76 -10.02 3.84
N ALA A 63 2.84 -9.05 3.83
CA ALA A 63 2.77 -8.03 2.82
C ALA A 63 4.03 -7.16 2.79
N GLN A 64 4.55 -6.77 3.95
CA GLN A 64 5.82 -6.06 4.07
C GLN A 64 6.97 -6.86 3.48
N HIS A 65 7.12 -8.13 3.89
CA HIS A 65 8.22 -8.97 3.44
C HIS A 65 8.14 -9.22 1.93
N LYS A 66 6.95 -9.53 1.41
CA LYS A 66 6.72 -9.73 -0.03
C LYS A 66 7.05 -8.48 -0.84
N ALA A 67 6.64 -7.30 -0.36
CA ALA A 67 6.97 -6.04 -1.01
C ALA A 67 8.47 -5.74 -0.98
N TYR A 68 9.16 -6.09 0.11
CA TYR A 68 10.62 -5.97 0.22
C TYR A 68 11.33 -6.88 -0.78
N VAL A 69 10.97 -8.17 -0.82
CA VAL A 69 11.56 -9.16 -1.73
C VAL A 69 11.31 -8.76 -3.19
N SER A 70 10.09 -8.36 -3.55
CA SER A 70 9.78 -7.91 -4.91
C SER A 70 10.63 -6.71 -5.35
N ARG A 71 10.87 -5.73 -4.46
CA ARG A 71 11.77 -4.60 -4.77
C ARG A 71 13.24 -5.01 -4.86
N HIS A 72 13.64 -6.01 -4.08
CA HIS A 72 14.99 -6.57 -4.15
C HIS A 72 15.20 -7.26 -5.50
N ASP A 73 14.32 -8.19 -5.87
CA ASP A 73 14.43 -9.02 -7.07
C ASP A 73 14.31 -8.19 -8.36
N ALA A 74 13.48 -7.13 -8.34
CA ALA A 74 13.34 -6.21 -9.47
C ALA A 74 14.67 -5.58 -9.92
N LYS A 75 15.67 -5.49 -9.04
CA LYS A 75 17.01 -4.99 -9.40
C LYS A 75 17.80 -5.95 -10.27
N TYR A 76 17.47 -7.24 -10.22
CA TYR A 76 18.22 -8.31 -10.87
C TYR A 76 17.50 -8.87 -12.10
N GLN A 77 16.17 -8.70 -12.18
CA GLN A 77 15.33 -9.20 -13.27
C GLN A 77 15.43 -8.41 -14.59
N GLY A 78 16.13 -7.27 -14.60
CA GLY A 78 16.32 -6.44 -15.80
C GLY A 78 17.59 -6.75 -16.60
N LYS A 79 18.16 -7.96 -16.47
CA LYS A 79 19.41 -8.36 -17.10
C LYS A 79 19.20 -9.43 -18.17
#